data_AF-A0A5A7PCR3-F1
#
_entry.id   AF-A0A5A7PCR3-F1
#
_cell.length_a   1.000
_cell.length_b   1.000
_cell.length_c   1.000
_cell.angle_alpha   90.00
_cell.angle_beta   90.00
_cell.angle_gamma   90.00
#
_symmetry.space_group_name_H-M   'P 1'
#
loop_
_entity.id
_entity.type
_entity.pdbx_description
1 polymer ?
#
loop_
_entity_poly.entity_id
_entity_poly.type
_entity_poly.pdbx_seq_one_letter_code
_entity_poly.pdbx_strand_id
1 'polypeptide(L)'
;MAERGHSLESIKASIEARKPDFDAYIDPQKQYADAVIEVLPTRLIPDDNEGKYLRVRLIQKEGVKFFNPVYLFDEGSTISWIPCGRKLTCSYPGITLDELIYVESHLSNISTKFYGEVTQQMLKHADFPGSNNGTGLFQTIIGLKIRDLYEQLTSTKTGARLEATKA
;
A
#
# COMPACT_ATOMS: atom_id res chain seq x y z
N MET A 1 17.73 -15.25 -0.33
CA MET A 1 17.90 -16.04 0.92
C MET A 1 16.49 -16.14 1.50
N ALA A 2 15.68 -17.11 1.07
CA ALA A 2 15.28 -18.25 1.90
C ALA A 2 14.78 -19.50 1.12
N GLU A 3 15.11 -19.65 -0.17
CA GLU A 3 14.87 -20.91 -0.91
C GLU A 3 16.14 -21.41 -1.60
N ARG A 4 17.31 -21.17 -1.00
CA ARG A 4 18.56 -21.79 -1.47
C ARG A 4 18.51 -23.28 -1.11
N GLY A 5 18.05 -24.11 -2.05
CA GLY A 5 17.97 -25.57 -1.91
C GLY A 5 16.82 -26.23 -2.69
N HIS A 6 15.83 -25.46 -3.13
CA HIS A 6 14.71 -25.96 -3.93
C HIS A 6 14.85 -25.55 -5.41
N SER A 7 14.54 -26.47 -6.32
CA SER A 7 14.39 -26.14 -7.74
C SER A 7 13.15 -25.27 -7.94
N LEU A 8 13.14 -24.47 -9.02
CA LEU A 8 11.93 -23.71 -9.42
C LEU A 8 10.70 -24.61 -9.56
N GLU A 9 10.89 -25.86 -9.98
CA GLU A 9 9.85 -26.86 -10.08
C GLU A 9 9.30 -27.27 -8.71
N SER A 10 10.17 -27.48 -7.72
CA SER A 10 9.75 -27.79 -6.34
C SER A 10 8.94 -26.66 -5.72
N ILE A 11 9.28 -25.40 -6.02
CA ILE A 11 8.56 -24.23 -5.51
C ILE A 11 7.18 -24.13 -6.18
N LYS A 12 7.12 -24.28 -7.51
CA LYS A 12 5.85 -24.32 -8.25
C LYS A 12 4.93 -25.44 -7.78
N ALA A 13 5.46 -26.64 -7.55
CA ALA A 13 4.69 -27.76 -7.04
C ALA A 13 4.14 -27.50 -5.63
N SER A 14 4.93 -26.86 -4.75
CA SER A 14 4.47 -26.46 -3.41
C SER A 14 3.34 -25.43 -3.46
N ILE A 15 3.43 -24.45 -4.37
CA ILE A 15 2.39 -23.45 -4.60
C ILE A 15 1.09 -24.12 -5.09
N GLU A 16 1.17 -24.95 -6.13
CA GLU A 16 0.00 -25.63 -6.69
C GLU A 16 -0.66 -26.59 -5.68
N ALA A 17 0.13 -27.29 -4.85
CA ALA A 17 -0.41 -28.15 -3.81
C ALA A 17 -1.18 -27.39 -2.72
N ARG A 18 -0.79 -26.14 -2.43
CA ARG A 18 -1.44 -25.28 -1.41
C ARG A 18 -2.59 -24.45 -1.95
N LYS A 19 -2.71 -24.33 -3.27
CA LYS A 19 -3.69 -23.48 -3.93
C LYS A 19 -5.14 -23.82 -3.60
N PRO A 20 -5.58 -25.10 -3.55
CA PRO A 20 -6.97 -25.42 -3.19
C PRO A 20 -7.37 -24.93 -1.80
N ASP A 21 -6.51 -25.13 -0.81
CA ASP A 21 -6.75 -24.67 0.57
C ASP A 21 -6.65 -23.15 0.68
N PHE A 22 -5.71 -22.54 -0.05
CA PHE A 22 -5.56 -21.09 -0.10
C PHE A 22 -6.83 -20.43 -0.67
N ASP A 23 -7.33 -20.94 -1.80
CA ASP A 23 -8.52 -20.41 -2.47
C ASP A 23 -9.79 -20.66 -1.64
N ALA A 24 -9.86 -21.77 -0.90
CA ALA A 24 -11.01 -22.09 -0.06
C ALA A 24 -11.07 -21.30 1.26
N TYR A 25 -9.94 -21.04 1.90
CA TYR A 25 -9.91 -20.54 3.29
C TYR A 25 -9.19 -19.20 3.49
N ILE A 26 -8.27 -18.83 2.59
CA ILE A 26 -7.44 -17.63 2.75
C ILE A 26 -7.95 -16.50 1.85
N ASP A 27 -8.11 -16.77 0.55
CA ASP A 27 -8.57 -15.77 -0.42
C ASP A 27 -9.91 -15.10 -0.06
N PRO A 28 -10.94 -15.84 0.44
CA PRO A 28 -12.22 -15.24 0.79
C PRO A 28 -12.13 -14.19 1.88
N GLN A 29 -11.09 -14.17 2.71
CA GLN A 29 -10.94 -13.19 3.78
C GLN A 29 -10.76 -11.75 3.23
N LYS A 30 -10.32 -11.61 1.97
CA LYS A 30 -10.17 -10.31 1.30
C LYS A 30 -11.46 -9.49 1.30
N GLN A 31 -12.63 -10.13 1.27
CA GLN A 31 -13.93 -9.44 1.25
C GLN A 31 -14.23 -8.68 2.56
N TYR A 32 -13.61 -9.10 3.66
CA TYR A 32 -13.81 -8.49 4.98
C TYR A 32 -12.77 -7.42 5.31
N ALA A 33 -11.70 -7.34 4.52
CA ALA A 33 -10.62 -6.39 4.75
C ALA A 33 -11.05 -4.96 4.39
N ASP A 34 -10.72 -4.00 5.26
CA ASP A 34 -10.94 -2.57 4.99
C ASP A 34 -9.90 -1.99 4.01
N ALA A 35 -8.72 -2.63 3.94
CA ALA A 35 -7.68 -2.32 2.95
C ALA A 35 -6.97 -3.60 2.50
N VAL A 36 -6.76 -3.75 1.18
CA VAL A 36 -6.04 -4.86 0.57
C VAL A 36 -4.93 -4.31 -0.33
N ILE A 37 -3.69 -4.78 -0.11
CA ILE A 37 -2.58 -4.54 -1.03
C ILE A 37 -2.44 -5.75 -1.94
N GLU A 38 -2.68 -5.55 -3.24
CA GLU A 38 -2.51 -6.58 -4.26
C GLU A 38 -1.20 -6.30 -5.03
N VAL A 39 -0.26 -7.24 -5.00
CA VAL A 39 1.04 -7.13 -5.68
C VAL A 39 1.01 -8.02 -6.92
N LEU A 40 1.16 -7.40 -8.10
CA LEU A 40 1.11 -8.06 -9.40
C LEU A 40 2.41 -7.81 -10.18
N PRO A 41 2.74 -8.64 -11.18
CA PRO A 41 3.81 -8.35 -12.13
C PRO A 41 3.58 -7.01 -12.86
N THR A 42 4.66 -6.34 -13.24
CA THR A 42 4.58 -5.10 -14.02
C THR A 42 3.91 -5.32 -15.37
N ARG A 43 3.25 -4.28 -15.89
CA ARG A 43 2.76 -4.21 -17.28
C ARG A 43 3.64 -3.31 -18.17
N LEU A 44 4.68 -2.71 -17.60
CA LEU A 44 5.54 -1.75 -18.28
C LEU A 44 6.63 -2.43 -19.09
N ILE A 45 7.06 -3.62 -18.67
CA ILE A 45 8.08 -4.43 -19.35
C ILE A 45 7.42 -5.74 -19.78
N PRO A 46 7.44 -6.10 -21.08
CA PRO A 46 6.95 -7.39 -21.53
C PRO A 46 7.85 -8.52 -20.98
N ASP A 47 7.23 -9.62 -20.55
CA ASP A 47 7.89 -10.84 -20.07
C ASP A 47 8.85 -10.69 -18.87
N ASP A 48 8.70 -9.61 -18.07
CA ASP A 48 9.47 -9.43 -16.83
C ASP A 48 9.04 -10.44 -15.76
N ASN A 49 9.96 -11.34 -15.43
CA ASN A 49 9.82 -12.34 -14.38
C ASN A 49 10.83 -12.15 -13.23
N GLU A 50 11.55 -11.01 -13.21
CA GLU A 50 12.58 -10.76 -12.20
C GLU A 50 12.01 -10.28 -10.85
N GLY A 51 10.72 -9.92 -10.82
CA GLY A 51 10.04 -9.45 -9.60
C GLY A 51 10.55 -8.10 -9.09
N LYS A 52 11.37 -7.40 -9.88
CA LYS A 52 11.97 -6.11 -9.54
C LYS A 52 10.98 -4.96 -9.72
N TYR A 53 10.21 -4.98 -10.80
CA TYR A 53 9.16 -4.00 -11.06
C TYR A 53 7.80 -4.62 -10.78
N LEU A 54 7.04 -3.98 -9.90
CA LEU A 54 5.77 -4.49 -9.42
C LEU A 54 4.66 -3.50 -9.73
N ARG A 55 3.52 -4.04 -10.16
CA ARG A 55 2.26 -3.31 -10.22
C ARG A 55 1.52 -3.58 -8.92
N VAL A 56 1.47 -2.58 -8.05
CA VAL A 56 0.80 -2.69 -6.76
C VAL A 56 -0.52 -1.94 -6.79
N ARG A 57 -1.58 -2.54 -6.25
CA ARG A 57 -2.89 -1.91 -6.09
C ARG A 57 -3.21 -1.80 -4.61
N LEU A 58 -3.65 -0.61 -4.21
CA LEU A 58 -4.24 -0.37 -2.90
C LEU A 58 -5.76 -0.32 -3.07
N ILE A 59 -6.45 -1.35 -2.58
CA ILE A 59 -7.91 -1.45 -2.58
C ILE A 59 -8.40 -1.03 -1.21
N GLN A 60 -9.26 -0.02 -1.14
CA GLN A 60 -9.75 0.56 0.11
C GLN A 60 -11.27 0.47 0.13
N LYS A 61 -11.83 0.01 1.25
CA LYS A 61 -13.28 -0.11 1.44
C LYS A 61 -13.88 1.26 1.75
N GLU A 62 -14.94 1.61 1.03
CA GLU A 62 -15.68 2.85 1.27
C GLU A 62 -16.70 2.69 2.41
N GLY A 63 -17.11 3.81 3.01
CA GLY A 63 -18.13 3.85 4.06
C GLY A 63 -17.68 3.30 5.43
N VAL A 64 -16.39 3.04 5.61
CA VAL A 64 -15.83 2.60 6.89
C VAL A 64 -15.65 3.80 7.81
N LYS A 65 -16.20 3.72 9.03
CA LYS A 65 -16.14 4.81 10.01
C LYS A 65 -14.68 5.13 10.37
N PHE A 66 -14.34 6.43 10.38
CA PHE A 66 -12.99 6.93 10.68
C PHE A 66 -11.90 6.49 9.69
N PHE A 67 -12.29 5.97 8.52
CA PHE A 67 -11.37 5.56 7.47
C PHE A 67 -11.73 6.28 6.17
N ASN A 68 -11.00 7.35 5.87
CA ASN A 68 -11.14 8.10 4.63
C ASN A 68 -10.16 7.54 3.58
N PRO A 69 -10.64 7.00 2.44
CA PRO A 69 -9.76 6.46 1.41
C PRO A 69 -8.80 7.50 0.84
N VAL A 70 -7.60 7.03 0.50
CA VAL A 70 -6.61 7.81 -0.28
C VAL A 70 -7.10 7.92 -1.71
N TYR A 71 -7.01 9.11 -2.29
CA TYR A 71 -7.34 9.35 -3.70
C TYR A 71 -6.26 10.21 -4.38
N LEU A 72 -6.30 10.23 -5.72
CA LEU A 72 -5.40 11.00 -6.56
C LEU A 72 -6.20 12.05 -7.32
N PHE A 73 -5.81 13.32 -7.20
CA PHE A 73 -6.48 14.52 -7.75
C PHE A 73 -7.96 14.71 -7.39
N ASP A 74 -8.85 13.87 -7.90
CA ASP A 74 -10.30 14.02 -7.78
C ASP A 74 -10.94 12.73 -7.24
N GLU A 75 -11.66 12.87 -6.13
CA GLU A 75 -12.26 11.74 -5.41
C GLU A 75 -13.45 11.18 -6.20
N GLY A 76 -13.46 9.85 -6.42
CA GLY A 76 -14.53 9.17 -7.18
C GLY A 76 -14.33 9.14 -8.71
N SER A 77 -13.35 9.87 -9.25
CA SER A 77 -13.02 9.85 -10.68
C SER A 77 -12.03 8.74 -11.05
N THR A 78 -12.11 8.25 -12.28
CA THR A 78 -11.11 7.30 -12.81
C THR A 78 -9.96 8.08 -13.46
N ILE A 79 -8.79 8.05 -12.81
CA ILE A 79 -7.61 8.80 -13.25
C ILE A 79 -6.46 7.85 -13.56
N SER A 80 -5.78 8.10 -14.69
CA SER A 80 -4.50 7.50 -15.02
C SER A 80 -3.46 8.62 -15.13
N TRP A 81 -2.44 8.56 -14.27
CA TRP A 81 -1.41 9.61 -14.17
C TRP A 81 -0.02 9.01 -14.31
N ILE A 82 0.82 9.68 -15.10
CA ILE A 82 2.25 9.41 -15.25
C ILE A 82 2.97 10.68 -14.81
N PRO A 83 3.70 10.68 -13.67
CA PRO A 83 4.37 11.88 -13.14
C PRO A 83 5.62 12.27 -13.93
N CYS A 84 6.21 11.32 -14.65
CA CYS A 84 7.41 11.50 -15.46
C CYS A 84 7.18 12.48 -16.61
N GLY A 85 8.02 13.51 -16.69
CA GLY A 85 7.89 14.56 -17.69
C GLY A 85 9.01 15.60 -17.60
N ARG A 86 8.73 16.85 -17.98
CA ARG A 86 9.76 17.90 -17.99
C ARG A 86 10.30 18.26 -16.60
N LYS A 87 9.46 18.19 -15.57
CA LYS A 87 9.80 18.58 -14.19
C LYS A 87 10.30 17.41 -13.34
N LEU A 88 10.15 16.18 -13.83
CA LEU A 88 10.52 14.97 -13.12
C LEU A 88 11.06 13.95 -14.13
N THR A 89 12.38 13.81 -14.15
CA THR A 89 13.07 12.89 -15.04
C THR A 89 13.12 11.50 -14.43
N CYS A 90 12.49 10.53 -15.09
CA CYS A 90 12.46 9.14 -14.64
C CYS A 90 13.35 8.25 -15.50
N SER A 91 13.93 7.23 -14.88
CA SER A 91 14.64 6.17 -15.60
C SER A 91 13.66 5.12 -16.13
N TYR A 92 13.97 4.49 -17.25
CA TYR A 92 13.15 3.37 -17.75
C TYR A 92 13.09 2.22 -16.71
N PRO A 93 11.92 1.61 -16.43
CA PRO A 93 10.62 1.76 -17.10
C PRO A 93 9.67 2.78 -16.44
N GLY A 94 10.09 3.51 -15.39
CA GLY A 94 9.19 4.41 -14.66
C GLY A 94 9.73 4.89 -13.32
N ILE A 95 8.85 4.94 -12.33
CA ILE A 95 9.01 5.72 -11.10
C ILE A 95 9.96 5.04 -10.10
N THR A 96 10.88 5.81 -9.50
CA THR A 96 11.77 5.38 -8.40
C THR A 96 11.60 6.24 -7.13
N LEU A 97 12.32 5.91 -6.05
CA LEU A 97 12.22 6.57 -4.74
C LEU A 97 12.48 8.07 -4.74
N ASP A 98 13.36 8.56 -5.61
CA ASP A 98 13.69 9.99 -5.67
C ASP A 98 12.48 10.82 -6.13
N GLU A 99 11.50 10.16 -6.74
CA GLU A 99 10.25 10.71 -7.24
C GLU A 99 9.11 10.57 -6.23
N LEU A 100 9.33 9.87 -5.12
CA LEU A 100 8.34 9.56 -4.10
C LEU A 100 7.76 10.81 -3.45
N ILE A 101 8.60 11.83 -3.18
CA ILE A 101 8.16 13.12 -2.64
C ILE A 101 7.17 13.79 -3.59
N TYR A 102 7.44 13.70 -4.90
CA TYR A 102 6.55 14.26 -5.92
C TYR A 102 5.22 13.50 -5.95
N VAL A 103 5.25 12.17 -5.88
CA VAL A 103 4.03 11.36 -5.79
C VAL A 103 3.24 11.68 -4.51
N GLU A 104 3.91 11.76 -3.35
CA GLU A 104 3.30 12.09 -2.05
C GLU A 104 2.56 13.43 -2.12
N SER A 105 3.17 14.46 -2.73
CA SER A 105 2.56 15.79 -2.85
C SER A 105 1.27 15.85 -3.68
N HIS A 106 1.00 14.85 -4.52
CA HIS A 106 -0.23 14.78 -5.33
C HIS A 106 -1.25 13.78 -4.78
N LEU A 107 -0.88 12.98 -3.77
CA LEU A 107 -1.82 12.11 -3.06
C LEU A 107 -2.59 12.92 -2.03
N SER A 108 -3.90 12.68 -1.98
CA SER A 108 -4.81 13.30 -1.02
C SER A 108 -5.31 12.28 -0.02
N ASN A 109 -5.70 12.74 1.17
CA ASN A 109 -6.11 11.89 2.28
C ASN A 109 -5.06 10.82 2.63
N ILE A 110 -3.80 11.18 2.86
CA ILE A 110 -2.77 10.22 3.30
C ILE A 110 -2.58 10.16 4.83
N SER A 111 -3.39 10.91 5.59
CA SER A 111 -3.38 10.93 7.07
C SER A 111 -2.00 11.24 7.68
N THR A 112 -1.21 12.06 6.97
CA THR A 112 0.09 12.56 7.45
C THR A 112 -0.12 13.70 8.46
N LYS A 113 0.78 13.81 9.44
CA LYS A 113 0.82 14.92 10.40
C LYS A 113 1.59 16.13 9.87
N PHE A 114 2.53 15.90 8.96
CA PHE A 114 3.32 16.94 8.31
C PHE A 114 3.70 16.51 6.89
N TYR A 115 4.08 17.48 6.06
CA TYR A 115 4.47 17.24 4.67
C TYR A 115 5.76 16.40 4.61
N GLY A 116 5.77 15.35 3.79
CA GLY A 116 6.92 14.46 3.63
C GLY A 116 7.01 13.36 4.70
N GLU A 117 6.00 13.19 5.54
CA GLU A 117 6.00 12.13 6.57
C GLU A 117 6.07 10.73 5.93
N VAL A 118 5.38 10.48 4.81
CA VAL A 118 5.44 9.16 4.14
C VAL A 118 6.86 8.89 3.66
N THR A 119 7.46 9.85 2.95
CA THR A 119 8.84 9.74 2.49
C THR A 119 9.81 9.53 3.65
N GLN A 120 9.66 10.29 4.74
CA GLN A 120 10.53 10.15 5.91
C GLN A 120 10.43 8.75 6.53
N GLN A 121 9.22 8.18 6.64
CA GLN A 121 9.06 6.83 7.19
C GLN A 121 9.66 5.76 6.25
N MET A 122 9.54 5.94 4.94
CA MET A 122 10.18 5.02 3.98
C MET A 122 11.71 5.11 4.04
N LEU A 123 12.28 6.31 4.18
CA LEU A 123 13.73 6.50 4.29
C LEU A 123 14.34 5.89 5.56
N LYS A 124 13.58 5.81 6.66
CA LYS A 124 14.03 5.12 7.89
C LYS A 124 14.26 3.62 7.68
N HIS A 125 13.58 3.03 6.69
CA HIS A 125 13.62 1.60 6.37
C HIS A 125 14.02 1.39 4.91
N ALA A 126 14.98 2.18 4.41
CA ALA A 126 15.42 2.13 3.02
C ALA A 126 16.00 0.76 2.61
N ASP A 127 16.44 -0.04 3.58
CA ASP A 127 16.95 -1.39 3.43
C ASP A 127 15.86 -2.48 3.31
N PHE A 128 14.59 -2.13 3.56
CA PHE A 128 13.49 -3.10 3.50
C PHE A 128 13.15 -3.51 2.07
N PRO A 129 12.75 -4.78 1.85
CA PRO A 129 12.32 -5.23 0.55
C PRO A 129 11.05 -4.49 0.13
N GLY A 130 11.07 -3.87 -1.06
CA GLY A 130 9.95 -3.10 -1.58
C GLY A 130 9.92 -1.64 -1.16
N SER A 131 10.94 -1.16 -0.43
CA SER A 131 11.11 0.28 -0.13
C SER A 131 11.23 1.13 -1.39
N ASN A 132 11.60 0.55 -2.53
CA ASN A 132 11.75 1.24 -3.81
C ASN A 132 10.57 1.12 -4.79
N ASN A 133 9.43 0.61 -4.35
CA ASN A 133 8.24 0.48 -5.20
C ASN A 133 6.94 0.75 -4.42
N GLY A 134 5.80 0.55 -5.09
CA GLY A 134 4.48 0.80 -4.52
C GLY A 134 4.15 -0.03 -3.28
N THR A 135 4.87 -1.12 -3.01
CA THR A 135 4.64 -1.99 -1.85
C THR A 135 4.96 -1.25 -0.57
N GLY A 136 6.18 -0.71 -0.44
CA GLY A 136 6.60 0.07 0.72
C GLY A 136 5.73 1.32 0.89
N LEU A 137 5.45 2.02 -0.21
CA LEU A 137 4.59 3.21 -0.21
C LEU A 137 3.19 2.92 0.38
N PHE A 138 2.49 1.92 -0.15
CA PHE A 138 1.14 1.62 0.32
C PHE A 138 1.14 1.02 1.72
N GLN A 139 2.15 0.23 2.11
CA GLN A 139 2.30 -0.26 3.48
C GLN A 139 2.46 0.90 4.47
N THR A 140 3.32 1.88 4.15
CA THR A 140 3.50 3.08 4.97
C THR A 140 2.19 3.87 5.08
N ILE A 141 1.50 4.11 3.97
CA ILE A 141 0.22 4.83 3.96
C ILE A 141 -0.83 4.11 4.81
N ILE A 142 -0.97 2.78 4.71
CA ILE A 142 -1.89 2.01 5.56
C ILE A 142 -1.51 2.17 7.04
N GLY A 143 -0.23 2.15 7.38
CA GLY A 143 0.22 2.38 8.76
C GLY A 143 -0.24 3.75 9.31
N LEU A 144 -0.12 4.80 8.50
CA LEU A 144 -0.60 6.14 8.87
C LEU A 144 -2.12 6.20 9.00
N LYS A 145 -2.85 5.47 8.15
CA LYS A 145 -4.31 5.34 8.23
C LYS A 145 -4.77 4.63 9.49
N ILE A 146 -4.11 3.54 9.87
CA ILE A 146 -4.41 2.82 11.11
C ILE A 146 -4.15 3.71 12.32
N ARG A 147 -3.06 4.49 12.31
CA ARG A 147 -2.78 5.48 13.35
C ARG A 147 -3.92 6.50 13.49
N ASP A 148 -4.32 7.12 12.39
CA ASP A 148 -5.39 8.13 12.37
C ASP A 148 -6.73 7.55 12.87
N LEU A 149 -7.09 6.36 12.40
CA LEU A 149 -8.27 5.63 12.85
C LEU A 149 -8.20 5.32 14.36
N TYR A 150 -7.05 4.89 14.86
CA TYR A 150 -6.85 4.62 16.29
C TYR A 150 -6.97 5.88 17.15
N GLU A 151 -6.40 7.00 16.71
CA GLU A 151 -6.52 8.30 17.40
C GLU A 151 -7.98 8.77 17.47
N GLN A 152 -8.75 8.63 16.38
CA GLN A 152 -10.17 8.99 16.36
C GLN A 152 -11.02 8.06 17.26
N LEU A 153 -10.74 6.76 17.24
CA LEU A 153 -11.41 5.78 18.11
C LEU A 153 -11.14 6.05 19.60
N THR A 154 -9.89 6.32 19.96
CA THR A 154 -9.50 6.59 21.35
C THR A 154 -10.05 7.92 21.85
N SER A 155 -10.06 8.96 21.01
CA SER A 155 -10.71 10.24 21.32
C SER A 155 -12.21 10.06 21.58
N THR A 156 -12.91 9.32 20.70
CA THR A 156 -14.35 9.04 20.84
C THR A 156 -14.65 8.27 22.13
N LYS A 157 -13.87 7.23 22.45
CA LYS A 157 -14.04 6.45 23.69
C LYS A 157 -13.79 7.29 24.94
N THR A 158 -12.79 8.16 24.90
CA THR A 158 -12.44 9.05 26.02
C THR A 158 -13.56 10.07 26.26
N GLY A 159 -14.07 10.69 25.19
CA GLY A 159 -15.22 11.60 25.26
C GLY A 159 -16.46 10.93 25.85
N ALA A 160 -16.80 9.72 25.38
CA ALA A 160 -17.92 8.95 25.90
C ALA A 160 -17.78 8.63 27.41
N ARG A 161 -16.55 8.30 27.87
CA ARG A 161 -16.28 8.04 29.28
C ARG A 161 -16.42 9.30 30.13
N LEU A 162 -15.93 10.45 29.65
CA LEU A 162 -16.02 11.72 30.36
C LEU A 162 -17.48 12.19 30.52
N GLU A 163 -18.30 12.04 29.48
CA GLU A 163 -19.73 12.35 29.55
C GLU A 163 -20.46 11.42 30.51
N ALA A 164 -20.14 10.11 30.51
CA ALA A 164 -20.71 9.16 31.46
C ALA A 164 -20.34 9.45 32.93
N THR A 165 -19.20 10.11 33.20
CA THR A 165 -18.82 10.52 34.57
C THR A 165 -19.45 11.83 35.03
N LYS A 166 -20.08 12.60 34.14
CA LYS A 166 -20.77 13.86 34.48
C LYS A 166 -22.27 13.66 34.76
N ALA A 167 -22.81 12.49 34.45
CA ALA A 167 -24.18 12.07 34.74
C ALA A 167 -24.25 11.35 36.09
#